data_AF-A0A527IXM5-F1
#
_entry.id   AF-A0A527IXM5-F1
#
_cell.length_a   1.000
_cell.length_b   1.000
_cell.length_c   1.000
_cell.angle_alpha   90.00
_cell.angle_beta   90.00
_cell.angle_gamma   90.00
#
_symmetry.space_group_name_H-M   'P 1'
#
loop_
_entity.id
_entity.type
_entity.pdbx_description
1 polymer ?
#
loop_
_entity_poly.entity_id
_entity_poly.type
_entity_poly.pdbx_seq_one_letter_code
_entity_poly.pdbx_strand_id
1 'polypeptide(L)'
;MFDFVNPHDGPVIVGLEKFETVYAKDQPQYRPLRTLPGENGNSAIARFHFTDAQRKAIADGADIYLELFHFRGPLAPSRMMVMSEPADTDSFRSWWRAQTSAPYRLDAAQMPSDLGRPVPKHGSGP
;
A
#
# COMPACT_ATOMS: atom_id res chain seq x y z
N MET A 1 7.60 -6.71 14.27
CA MET A 1 8.52 -5.93 13.42
C MET A 1 7.70 -5.07 12.46
N PHE A 2 8.23 -3.94 11.97
CA PHE A 2 7.69 -3.25 10.80
C PHE A 2 8.86 -2.61 10.05
N ASP A 3 9.07 -3.01 8.80
CA ASP A 3 10.20 -2.52 7.99
C ASP A 3 9.87 -2.47 6.49
N PHE A 4 10.52 -1.57 5.77
CA PHE A 4 10.37 -1.43 4.32
C PHE A 4 11.27 -2.41 3.58
N VAL A 5 10.74 -2.98 2.49
CA VAL A 5 11.51 -3.84 1.59
C VAL A 5 12.09 -2.98 0.47
N ASN A 6 13.38 -3.14 0.22
CA ASN A 6 14.06 -2.43 -0.85
C ASN A 6 13.95 -3.22 -2.18
N PRO A 7 13.83 -2.53 -3.32
CA PRO A 7 14.14 -3.13 -4.60
C PRO A 7 15.52 -3.78 -4.57
N HIS A 8 15.69 -4.89 -5.27
CA HIS A 8 16.98 -5.55 -5.35
C HIS A 8 18.00 -4.66 -6.07
N ASP A 9 19.16 -4.47 -5.46
CA ASP A 9 20.29 -3.78 -6.09
C ASP A 9 21.05 -4.75 -7.00
N GLY A 10 20.48 -5.00 -8.17
CA GLY A 10 20.99 -5.97 -9.13
C GLY A 10 19.99 -6.21 -10.26
N PRO A 11 20.29 -7.18 -11.15
CA PRO A 11 19.38 -7.55 -12.22
C PRO A 11 18.10 -8.17 -11.65
N VAL A 12 16.97 -7.88 -12.32
CA VAL A 12 15.67 -8.49 -12.03
C VAL A 12 15.81 -10.00 -12.21
N ILE A 13 16.36 -10.43 -13.35
CA ILE A 13 16.74 -11.82 -13.61
C ILE A 13 18.12 -11.79 -14.27
N VAL A 14 19.08 -12.53 -13.69
CA VAL A 14 20.45 -12.63 -14.21
C VAL A 14 20.41 -13.21 -15.63
N GLY A 15 21.12 -12.56 -16.56
CA GLY A 15 21.18 -12.94 -17.98
C GLY A 15 20.11 -12.29 -18.87
N LEU A 16 19.14 -11.56 -18.29
CA LEU A 16 18.09 -10.84 -19.02
C LEU A 16 18.24 -9.31 -18.95
N GLU A 17 19.39 -8.80 -18.50
CA GLU A 17 19.63 -7.38 -18.21
C GLU A 17 19.38 -6.47 -19.41
N LYS A 18 19.67 -6.96 -20.62
CA LYS A 18 19.47 -6.22 -21.88
C LYS A 18 18.00 -5.88 -22.17
N PHE A 19 17.06 -6.53 -21.48
CA PHE A 19 15.62 -6.30 -21.63
C PHE A 19 15.04 -5.43 -20.51
N GLU A 20 15.86 -4.97 -19.57
CA GLU A 20 15.39 -4.21 -18.41
C GLU A 20 15.06 -2.77 -18.75
N THR A 21 14.03 -2.24 -18.07
CA THR A 21 13.72 -0.81 -18.01
C THR A 21 13.84 -0.32 -16.57
N VAL A 22 14.52 0.82 -16.37
CA VAL A 22 14.64 1.48 -15.06
C VAL A 22 13.66 2.63 -14.98
N TYR A 23 12.60 2.46 -14.19
CA TYR A 23 11.64 3.53 -13.91
C TYR A 23 12.16 4.48 -12.84
N ALA A 24 11.65 5.72 -12.88
CA ALA A 24 11.90 6.77 -11.88
C ALA A 24 13.37 7.14 -11.63
N LYS A 25 14.28 6.80 -12.56
CA LYS A 25 15.74 7.08 -12.44
C LYS A 25 16.08 8.56 -12.23
N ASP A 26 15.27 9.47 -12.79
CA ASP A 26 15.49 10.92 -12.74
C ASP A 26 14.50 11.64 -11.79
N GLN A 27 13.77 10.88 -10.96
CA GLN A 27 12.74 11.41 -10.06
C GLN A 27 13.21 11.27 -8.60
N PRO A 28 13.80 12.31 -7.98
CA PRO A 28 14.45 12.20 -6.67
C PRO A 28 13.52 11.81 -5.53
N GLN A 29 12.22 12.03 -5.69
CA GLN A 29 11.19 11.63 -4.74
C GLN A 29 10.91 10.12 -4.73
N TYR A 30 11.40 9.38 -5.72
CA TYR A 30 11.20 7.94 -5.86
C TYR A 30 12.53 7.19 -5.91
N ARG A 31 12.50 5.92 -5.50
CA ARG A 31 13.64 5.03 -5.70
C ARG A 31 13.61 4.50 -7.13
N PRO A 32 14.74 4.52 -7.87
CA PRO A 32 14.81 3.89 -9.18
C PRO A 32 14.39 2.41 -9.09
N LEU A 33 13.52 1.98 -10.00
CA LEU A 33 12.99 0.63 -10.00
C LEU A 33 13.36 -0.08 -11.30
N ARG A 34 14.27 -1.06 -11.20
CA ARG A 34 14.61 -1.96 -12.30
C ARG A 34 13.48 -2.96 -12.53
N THR A 35 13.07 -3.11 -13.79
CA THR A 35 11.96 -3.97 -14.18
C THR A 35 12.22 -4.72 -15.48
N LEU A 36 11.59 -5.89 -15.62
CA LEU A 36 11.42 -6.58 -16.90
C LEU A 36 9.98 -6.40 -17.40
N PRO A 37 9.75 -6.32 -18.72
CA PRO A 37 8.39 -6.37 -19.25
C PRO A 37 7.79 -7.76 -19.03
N GLY A 38 6.57 -7.80 -18.49
CA GLY A 38 5.73 -9.00 -18.39
C GLY A 38 4.50 -8.86 -19.29
N GLU A 39 3.80 -9.98 -19.54
CA GLU A 39 2.53 -9.98 -20.28
C GLU A 39 2.58 -9.21 -21.62
N ASN A 40 3.61 -9.45 -22.43
CA ASN A 40 3.87 -8.74 -23.69
C ASN A 40 3.95 -7.21 -23.57
N GLY A 41 4.43 -6.71 -22.42
CA GLY A 41 4.57 -5.28 -22.12
C GLY A 41 3.39 -4.68 -21.36
N ASN A 42 2.36 -5.47 -21.02
CA ASN A 42 1.21 -4.99 -20.23
C ASN A 42 1.47 -4.99 -18.72
N SER A 43 2.57 -5.58 -18.26
CA SER A 43 2.98 -5.53 -16.86
C SER A 43 4.49 -5.30 -16.72
N ALA A 44 4.90 -4.95 -15.50
CA ALA A 44 6.30 -4.79 -15.14
C ALA A 44 6.63 -5.74 -13.99
N ILE A 45 7.68 -6.54 -14.16
CA ILE A 45 8.20 -7.48 -13.16
C ILE A 45 9.36 -6.80 -12.45
N ALA A 46 9.23 -6.60 -11.13
CA ALA A 46 10.28 -6.07 -10.29
C ALA A 46 10.80 -7.15 -9.33
N ARG A 47 12.08 -7.05 -8.95
CA ARG A 47 12.68 -7.93 -7.93
C ARG A 47 12.92 -7.16 -6.65
N PHE A 48 12.49 -7.74 -5.54
CA PHE A 48 12.73 -7.22 -4.20
C PHE A 48 13.70 -8.12 -3.46
N HIS A 49 14.50 -7.52 -2.59
CA HIS A 49 15.45 -8.27 -1.76
C HIS A 49 15.09 -8.09 -0.28
N PHE A 50 14.90 -9.22 0.39
CA PHE A 50 14.68 -9.26 1.83
C PHE A 50 16.01 -9.46 2.55
N THR A 51 16.23 -8.67 3.61
CA THR A 51 17.35 -8.86 4.53
C THR A 51 17.19 -10.16 5.32
N ASP A 52 18.27 -10.67 5.92
CA ASP A 52 18.19 -11.89 6.75
C ASP A 52 17.21 -11.74 7.91
N ALA A 53 17.14 -10.56 8.53
CA ALA A 53 16.17 -10.25 9.57
C ALA A 53 14.72 -10.30 9.03
N GLN A 54 14.47 -9.73 7.85
CA GLN A 54 13.16 -9.79 7.21
C GLN A 54 12.77 -11.22 6.81
N ARG A 55 13.71 -11.99 6.26
CA ARG A 55 13.50 -13.41 5.92
C ARG A 55 13.16 -14.24 7.15
N LYS A 56 13.90 -14.03 8.24
CA LYS A 56 13.61 -14.69 9.52
C LYS A 56 12.22 -14.32 10.01
N ALA A 57 11.87 -13.03 10.03
CA ALA A 57 10.55 -12.60 10.47
C ALA A 57 9.43 -13.22 9.63
N ILE A 58 9.58 -13.30 8.31
CA ILE A 58 8.62 -13.97 7.41
C ILE A 58 8.51 -15.45 7.76
N ALA A 59 9.64 -16.15 7.96
CA ALA A 59 9.65 -17.55 8.37
C ALA A 59 8.98 -17.77 9.74
N ASP A 60 9.06 -16.78 10.64
CA ASP A 60 8.42 -16.79 11.95
C ASP A 60 6.93 -16.35 11.89
N GLY A 61 6.38 -16.09 10.71
CA GLY A 61 4.96 -15.76 10.50
C GLY A 61 4.62 -14.29 10.28
N ALA A 62 5.61 -13.45 9.96
CA ALA A 62 5.35 -12.07 9.53
C ALA A 62 4.74 -12.01 8.13
N ASP A 63 3.86 -11.04 7.91
CA ASP A 63 3.18 -10.80 6.64
C ASP A 63 3.93 -9.79 5.76
N ILE A 64 3.67 -9.89 4.46
CA ILE A 64 4.14 -8.94 3.45
C ILE A 64 2.97 -8.05 3.02
N TYR A 65 3.15 -6.74 3.15
CA TYR A 65 2.18 -5.74 2.71
C TYR A 65 2.68 -5.08 1.42
N LEU A 66 1.75 -4.86 0.48
CA LEU A 66 1.98 -4.09 -0.73
C LEU A 66 1.06 -2.87 -0.72
N GLU A 67 1.65 -1.69 -0.82
CA GLU A 67 0.92 -0.43 -0.94
C GLU A 67 1.03 0.07 -2.39
N LEU A 68 -0.11 0.28 -3.04
CA LEU A 68 -0.22 0.78 -4.42
C LEU A 68 -0.77 2.21 -4.44
N PHE A 69 -0.02 3.14 -5.03
CA PHE A 69 -0.41 4.53 -5.16
C PHE A 69 -1.09 4.77 -6.51
N HIS A 70 -2.41 4.94 -6.50
CA HIS A 70 -3.25 5.00 -7.69
C HIS A 70 -3.28 6.40 -8.33
N PHE A 71 -2.15 7.06 -8.59
CA PHE A 71 -2.09 8.44 -9.13
C PHE A 71 -2.72 8.65 -10.53
N ARG A 72 -3.67 7.80 -10.96
CA ARG A 72 -4.41 7.81 -12.23
C ARG A 72 -3.50 7.70 -13.47
N GLY A 73 -2.25 7.29 -13.27
CA GLY A 73 -1.28 7.00 -14.31
C GLY A 73 -1.16 5.51 -14.63
N PRO A 74 -0.48 5.16 -15.74
CA PRO A 74 -0.33 3.77 -16.19
C PRO A 74 0.58 2.93 -15.28
N LEU A 75 1.45 3.58 -14.50
CA LEU A 75 2.31 2.94 -13.51
C LEU A 75 1.97 3.51 -12.13
N ALA A 76 1.33 2.69 -11.29
CA ALA A 76 1.10 3.03 -9.89
C ALA A 76 2.43 2.84 -9.14
N PRO A 77 3.02 3.90 -8.53
CA PRO A 77 4.10 3.71 -7.59
C PRO A 77 3.68 2.71 -6.52
N SER A 78 4.63 1.95 -6.01
CA SER A 78 4.35 0.95 -5.00
C SER A 78 5.48 0.84 -3.99
N ARG A 79 5.16 0.46 -2.76
CA ARG A 79 6.16 0.05 -1.77
C ARG A 79 5.71 -1.21 -1.05
N MET A 80 6.69 -1.97 -0.59
CA MET A 80 6.47 -3.21 0.15
C MET A 80 7.00 -3.09 1.57
N MET A 81 6.32 -3.76 2.50
CA MET A 81 6.69 -3.81 3.90
C MET A 81 6.60 -5.24 4.41
N VAL A 82 7.41 -5.55 5.43
CA VAL A 82 7.25 -6.76 6.25
C VAL A 82 6.80 -6.35 7.64
N MET A 83 5.76 -6.99 8.16
CA MET A 83 5.20 -6.67 9.47
C MET A 83 4.85 -7.93 10.26
N SER A 84 5.21 -7.95 11.54
CA SER A 84 4.76 -8.98 12.50
C SER A 84 3.68 -8.38 13.37
N GLU A 85 2.66 -9.17 13.70
CA GLU A 85 1.62 -8.77 14.64
C GLU A 85 2.00 -9.06 16.11
N PRO A 86 1.55 -8.21 17.06
CA PRO A 86 0.97 -6.89 16.84
C PRO A 86 2.01 -5.88 16.33
N ALA A 87 1.60 -4.97 15.46
CA ALA A 87 2.46 -3.92 14.94
C ALA A 87 2.60 -2.77 15.96
N ASP A 88 3.58 -2.88 16.85
CA ASP A 88 3.78 -1.91 17.95
C ASP A 88 5.17 -1.24 17.90
N THR A 89 5.56 -0.72 16.74
CA THR A 89 6.83 0.00 16.56
C THR A 89 6.61 1.47 16.22
N ASP A 90 7.59 2.33 16.54
CA ASP A 90 7.53 3.75 16.19
C ASP A 90 7.50 3.98 14.68
N SER A 91 8.16 3.11 13.91
CA SER A 91 8.12 3.13 12.45
C SER A 91 6.72 2.84 11.91
N PHE A 92 6.03 1.84 12.48
CA PHE A 92 4.64 1.55 12.11
C PHE A 92 3.72 2.73 12.46
N ARG A 93 3.80 3.27 13.69
CA ARG A 93 3.00 4.43 14.10
C ARG A 93 3.22 5.64 13.19
N SER A 94 4.47 5.89 12.82
CA SER A 94 4.83 7.00 11.93
C SER A 94 4.29 6.79 10.51
N TRP A 95 4.42 5.58 9.97
CA TRP A 95 3.83 5.22 8.67
C TRP A 95 2.31 5.37 8.72
N TRP A 96 1.63 4.82 9.72
CA TRP A 96 0.18 4.88 9.85
C TRP A 96 -0.32 6.32 9.98
N ARG A 97 0.34 7.13 10.82
CA ARG A 97 0.03 8.55 10.96
C ARG A 97 0.08 9.24 9.59
N ALA A 98 1.13 9.02 8.79
CA ALA A 98 1.24 9.66 7.47
C ALA A 98 0.06 9.31 6.53
N GLN A 99 -0.54 8.13 6.67
CA GLN A 99 -1.73 7.73 5.89
C GLN A 99 -3.00 8.42 6.38
N THR A 100 -3.18 8.50 7.70
CA THR A 100 -4.45 8.93 8.31
C THR A 100 -4.49 10.39 8.72
N SER A 101 -3.34 11.06 8.77
CA SER A 101 -3.23 12.49 9.11
C SER A 101 -3.33 13.40 7.90
N ALA A 102 -3.39 12.85 6.68
CA ALA A 102 -3.86 13.59 5.52
C ALA A 102 -5.37 13.89 5.71
N PRO A 103 -5.92 14.99 5.15
CA PRO A 103 -7.35 15.30 5.26
C PRO A 103 -8.19 14.33 4.42
N TYR A 104 -8.27 13.07 4.84
CA TYR A 104 -9.16 12.08 4.25
C TYR A 104 -10.54 12.27 4.88
N ARG A 105 -11.44 12.94 4.17
CA ARG A 105 -12.87 12.88 4.48
C ARG A 105 -13.34 11.47 4.18
N LEU A 106 -13.51 10.66 5.23
CA LEU A 106 -14.45 9.56 5.14
C LEU A 106 -15.79 10.23 4.83
N ASP A 107 -16.34 10.02 3.63
CA ASP A 107 -17.78 10.14 3.49
C ASP A 107 -18.34 9.14 4.50
N ALA A 108 -18.76 9.68 5.65
CA ALA A 108 -19.42 8.90 6.67
C ALA A 108 -20.54 8.18 5.93
N ALA A 109 -20.46 6.84 5.91
CA ALA A 109 -21.48 6.00 5.31
C ALA A 109 -22.83 6.61 5.68
N GLN A 110 -23.61 7.00 4.67
CA GLN A 110 -24.94 7.58 4.90
C GLN A 110 -25.67 6.66 5.88
N MET A 111 -25.80 7.11 7.13
CA MET A 111 -26.64 6.41 8.07
C MET A 111 -28.04 6.40 7.46
N PRO A 112 -28.74 5.26 7.43
CA PRO A 112 -30.09 5.21 6.90
C PRO A 112 -30.92 6.27 7.61
N SER A 113 -31.40 7.27 6.87
CA SER A 113 -32.31 8.29 7.39
C SER A 113 -33.70 7.67 7.56
N ASP A 114 -33.85 6.79 8.54
CA ASP A 114 -35.17 6.39 9.00
C ASP A 114 -35.18 6.23 10.51
N LEU A 115 -35.00 7.36 11.19
CA LEU A 115 -35.52 7.52 12.54
C LEU A 115 -36.99 7.88 12.39
N GLY A 116 -37.83 6.86 12.61
CA GLY A 116 -39.27 6.87 12.40
C GLY A 116 -39.97 8.15 12.86
N ARG A 117 -40.90 8.62 12.03
CA ARG A 117 -41.81 9.69 12.39
C ARG A 117 -42.63 9.28 13.62
N PRO A 118 -42.75 10.12 14.66
CA PRO A 118 -43.69 9.86 15.73
C PRO A 118 -45.12 10.04 15.21
N VAL A 119 -45.97 9.06 15.51
CA VAL A 119 -47.43 9.13 15.31
C VAL A 119 -47.98 10.23 16.25
N PRO A 120 -48.74 11.23 15.75
CA PRO A 120 -49.34 12.22 16.64
C PRO A 120 -50.43 11.59 17.49
N LYS A 121 -50.32 11.71 18.82
CA LYS A 121 -51.39 11.41 19.77
C LYS A 121 -52.25 12.65 20.02
N HIS A 122 -53.55 12.46 19.76
CA HIS A 122 -54.73 13.12 20.33
C HIS A 122 -55.09 14.58 20.00
N GLY A 123 -56.38 14.76 19.72
CA GLY A 123 -57.13 16.00 19.89
C GLY A 123 -58.63 15.76 19.66
N SER A 124 -59.36 15.47 20.74
CA SER A 124 -60.81 15.30 20.75
C SER A 124 -61.53 16.65 20.81
N GLY A 125 -62.52 16.86 19.93
CA GLY A 125 -63.64 17.82 20.08
C GLY A 125 -63.33 19.31 19.87
N PRO A 126 -64.36 20.16 19.66
CA PRO A 126 -65.80 19.92 19.82
C PRO A 126 -66.56 19.60 18.52
#